data_AF-A0A814WBP4-F1
#
_entry.id   AF-A0A814WBP4-F1
#
_cell.length_a   1.000
_cell.length_b   1.000
_cell.length_c   1.000
_cell.angle_alpha   90.00
_cell.angle_beta   90.00
_cell.angle_gamma   90.00
#
_symmetry.space_group_name_H-M   'P 1'
#
loop_
_entity.id
_entity.type
_entity.pdbx_description
1 polymer ?
#
loop_
_entity_poly.entity_id
_entity_poly.type
_entity_poly.pdbx_seq_one_letter_code
_entity_poly.pdbx_strand_id
1 'polypeptide(L)'
;MTFIYDYAANQKLIYLDGVFEGFQTSKGALEANSTFMTFGCRTTNGGTAYTNFFTGYIDQVLYNSRVKNASEVLDDATLVIHFWFLSTAPLTDSGPNHINGNWGGGAVSTPSGIVDQGIDLTVNGSYFLVAGLVLLGTNYKPFSLSFWFQTTLFNVNTTIAHSLV
;
A
#
# COMPACT_ATOMS: atom_id res chain seq x y z
N MET A 1 -8.26 -9.10 -1.06
CA MET A 1 -8.25 -10.46 -0.47
C MET A 1 -6.83 -10.98 -0.50
N THR A 2 -6.37 -11.58 0.60
CA THR A 2 -5.02 -12.17 0.70
C THR A 2 -5.12 -13.60 1.22
N PHE A 3 -4.48 -14.53 0.51
CA PHE A 3 -4.34 -15.91 0.94
C PHE A 3 -2.89 -16.16 1.34
N ILE A 4 -2.69 -16.77 2.50
CA ILE A 4 -1.35 -17.05 3.04
C ILE A 4 -1.24 -18.55 3.31
N TYR A 5 -0.14 -19.13 2.81
CA TYR A 5 0.28 -20.47 3.17
C TYR A 5 1.52 -20.38 4.06
N ASP A 6 1.35 -20.68 5.35
CA ASP A 6 2.44 -20.75 6.31
C ASP A 6 2.86 -22.21 6.49
N TYR A 7 4.00 -22.54 5.87
CA TYR A 7 4.59 -23.88 5.94
C TYR A 7 5.11 -24.21 7.35
N ALA A 8 5.68 -23.23 8.06
CA ALA A 8 6.27 -23.46 9.38
C ALA A 8 5.18 -23.74 10.42
N ALA A 9 4.07 -22.99 10.36
CA ALA A 9 2.92 -23.20 11.25
C ALA A 9 1.98 -24.31 10.76
N ASN A 10 2.17 -24.86 9.56
CA ASN A 10 1.22 -25.76 8.87
C ASN A 10 -0.19 -25.16 8.80
N GLN A 11 -0.32 -23.92 8.34
CA GLN A 11 -1.58 -23.19 8.30
C GLN A 11 -1.84 -22.53 6.95
N LYS A 12 -3.12 -22.41 6.60
CA LYS A 12 -3.63 -21.62 5.49
C LYS A 12 -4.51 -20.54 6.09
N LEU A 13 -4.25 -19.28 5.80
CA LEU A 13 -4.99 -18.13 6.34
C LEU A 13 -5.64 -17.36 5.19
N ILE A 14 -6.82 -16.82 5.44
CA ILE A 14 -7.52 -15.91 4.52
C ILE A 14 -7.74 -14.60 5.24
N TYR A 15 -7.46 -13.51 4.52
CA TYR A 15 -7.77 -12.15 4.92
C TYR A 15 -8.67 -11.49 3.87
N LEU A 16 -9.71 -10.80 4.31
CA LEU A 16 -10.57 -9.97 3.49
C LEU A 16 -10.38 -8.51 3.91
N ASP A 17 -10.10 -7.64 2.95
CA ASP A 17 -9.88 -6.20 3.19
C ASP A 17 -8.86 -5.90 4.31
N GLY A 18 -7.82 -6.75 4.41
CA GLY A 18 -6.76 -6.63 5.42
C GLY A 18 -7.10 -7.26 6.78
N VAL A 19 -8.33 -7.71 6.98
CA VAL A 19 -8.82 -8.30 8.23
C VAL A 19 -8.77 -9.83 8.16
N PHE A 20 -8.34 -10.46 9.26
CA PHE A 20 -8.29 -11.92 9.36
C PHE A 20 -9.70 -12.52 9.37
N GLU A 21 -9.96 -13.44 8.44
CA GLU A 21 -11.27 -14.11 8.31
C GLU A 21 -11.26 -15.51 8.91
N GLY A 22 -10.13 -16.22 8.79
CA GLY A 22 -10.04 -17.58 9.30
C GLY A 22 -8.80 -18.32 8.83
N PHE A 23 -8.65 -19.52 9.39
CA PHE A 23 -7.54 -20.39 9.04
C PHE A 23 -7.95 -21.87 8.95
N GLN A 24 -7.14 -22.64 8.27
CA GLN A 24 -7.22 -24.10 8.23
C GLN A 24 -5.83 -24.69 8.45
N THR A 25 -5.74 -25.77 9.22
CA THR A 25 -4.50 -26.57 9.31
C THR A 25 -4.20 -27.24 7.96
N SER A 26 -2.99 -27.07 7.46
CA SER A 26 -2.51 -27.78 6.28
C SER A 26 -1.92 -29.13 6.66
N LYS A 27 -2.22 -30.17 5.88
CA LYS A 27 -1.48 -31.43 5.91
C LYS A 27 -0.48 -31.41 4.76
N GLY A 28 0.79 -31.12 5.07
CA GLY A 28 1.88 -31.17 4.11
C GLY A 28 2.11 -29.88 3.31
N ALA A 29 3.12 -29.96 2.43
CA ALA A 29 3.61 -28.89 1.57
C ALA A 29 2.52 -28.34 0.64
N LEU A 30 2.75 -27.17 0.05
CA LEU A 30 1.88 -26.64 -1.00
C LEU A 30 1.99 -27.55 -2.22
N GLU A 31 0.92 -28.30 -2.51
CA GLU A 31 0.80 -29.18 -3.67
C GLU A 31 0.60 -28.37 -4.96
N ALA A 32 1.64 -27.66 -5.40
CA ALA A 32 1.68 -26.97 -6.67
C ALA A 32 2.03 -27.97 -7.78
N ASN A 33 1.06 -28.76 -8.23
CA ASN A 33 1.23 -29.77 -9.28
C ASN A 33 1.34 -29.18 -10.70
N SER A 34 1.85 -27.96 -10.83
CA SER A 34 1.84 -27.18 -12.06
C SER A 34 3.04 -26.23 -12.13
N THR A 35 3.54 -25.99 -13.34
CA THR A 35 4.59 -25.00 -13.63
C THR A 35 4.03 -23.63 -14.03
N PHE A 36 2.72 -23.50 -14.20
CA PHE A 36 2.03 -22.26 -14.56
C PHE A 36 1.06 -21.83 -13.46
N MET A 37 0.94 -20.51 -13.31
CA MET A 37 -0.07 -19.86 -12.50
C MET A 37 -1.14 -19.28 -13.43
N THR A 38 -2.41 -19.47 -13.09
CA THR A 38 -3.53 -19.01 -13.91
C THR A 38 -4.47 -18.18 -13.05
N PHE A 39 -4.92 -17.05 -13.62
CA PHE A 39 -5.88 -16.15 -12.98
C PHE A 39 -7.20 -16.17 -13.74
N GLY A 40 -8.30 -16.00 -13.02
CA GLY A 40 -9.63 -15.84 -13.61
C GLY A 40 -10.24 -17.10 -14.22
N CYS A 41 -9.62 -18.28 -14.09
CA CYS A 41 -10.22 -19.56 -14.44
C CYS A 41 -9.51 -20.72 -13.73
N ARG A 42 -10.08 -21.92 -13.83
CA ARG A 42 -9.45 -23.17 -13.38
C ARG A 42 -8.72 -23.82 -14.55
N THR A 43 -7.48 -24.22 -14.31
CA THR A 43 -6.69 -24.98 -15.28
C THR A 43 -6.82 -26.48 -15.08
N THR A 44 -6.96 -27.22 -16.17
CA THR A 44 -7.02 -28.69 -16.21
C THR A 44 -6.00 -29.23 -17.24
N ASN A 45 -5.83 -30.56 -17.28
CA ASN A 45 -4.94 -31.25 -18.23
C ASN A 45 -3.50 -30.69 -18.27
N GLY A 46 -2.93 -30.40 -17.11
CA GLY A 46 -1.54 -29.94 -17.00
C GLY A 46 -1.25 -28.64 -17.76
N GLY A 47 -2.22 -27.73 -17.88
CA GLY A 47 -2.00 -26.39 -18.45
C GLY A 47 -2.60 -26.15 -19.82
N THR A 48 -3.25 -27.16 -20.39
CA THR A 48 -3.69 -27.13 -21.79
C THR A 48 -5.17 -26.85 -21.94
N ALA A 49 -5.95 -26.85 -20.85
CA ALA A 49 -7.38 -26.58 -20.87
C ALA A 49 -7.80 -25.66 -19.71
N TYR A 50 -8.78 -24.78 -19.97
CA TYR A 50 -9.28 -23.78 -19.03
C TYR A 50 -10.79 -23.90 -18.90
N THR A 51 -11.28 -23.98 -17.66
CA THR A 51 -12.71 -24.13 -17.32
C THR A 51 -13.06 -23.22 -16.15
N ASN A 52 -14.35 -23.10 -15.81
CA ASN A 52 -14.85 -22.31 -14.67
C ASN A 52 -14.30 -20.88 -14.64
N PHE A 53 -14.59 -20.12 -15.71
CA PHE A 53 -14.15 -18.74 -15.84
C PHE A 53 -14.80 -17.86 -14.76
N PHE A 54 -13.97 -17.02 -14.14
CA PHE A 54 -14.41 -15.96 -13.26
C PHE A 54 -14.98 -14.81 -14.08
N THR A 55 -16.14 -14.30 -13.66
CA THR A 55 -16.78 -13.13 -14.26
C THR A 55 -16.65 -11.97 -13.28
N GLY A 56 -15.81 -10.99 -13.62
CA GLY A 56 -15.56 -9.81 -12.79
C GLY A 56 -14.22 -9.15 -13.14
N TYR A 57 -13.81 -8.20 -12.32
CA TYR A 57 -12.52 -7.54 -12.43
C TYR A 57 -11.54 -8.12 -11.40
N ILE A 58 -10.30 -8.34 -11.83
CA ILE A 58 -9.18 -8.72 -10.97
C ILE A 58 -8.13 -7.63 -11.18
N ASP A 59 -7.65 -7.05 -10.08
CA ASP A 59 -6.62 -6.02 -10.09
C ASP A 59 -5.63 -6.27 -8.93
N GLN A 60 -4.45 -5.68 -9.03
CA GLN A 60 -3.39 -5.69 -8.01
C GLN A 60 -3.00 -7.08 -7.49
N VAL A 61 -2.81 -8.01 -8.43
CA VAL A 61 -2.38 -9.37 -8.12
C VAL A 61 -0.90 -9.38 -7.78
N LEU A 62 -0.58 -9.76 -6.54
CA LEU A 62 0.79 -9.90 -6.04
C LEU A 62 1.04 -11.31 -5.52
N TYR A 63 2.20 -11.88 -5.86
CA TYR A 63 2.71 -13.11 -5.27
C TYR A 63 3.94 -12.82 -4.42
N ASN A 64 3.95 -13.33 -3.19
CA ASN A 64 5.10 -13.26 -2.29
C ASN A 64 5.53 -14.67 -1.88
N SER A 65 6.84 -14.93 -1.95
CA SER A 65 7.43 -16.21 -1.54
C SER A 65 7.61 -16.34 -0.03
N ARG A 66 7.42 -15.25 0.72
CA ARG A 66 7.45 -15.22 2.19
C ARG A 66 6.05 -15.05 2.78
N VAL A 67 5.89 -15.57 3.99
CA VAL A 67 4.70 -15.31 4.82
C VAL A 67 4.69 -13.83 5.21
N LYS A 68 3.57 -13.15 4.94
CA LYS A 68 3.30 -11.80 5.46
C LYS A 68 2.60 -11.89 6.82
N ASN A 69 2.93 -10.99 7.72
CA ASN A 69 2.22 -10.86 9.00
C ASN A 69 0.93 -10.04 8.82
N ALA A 70 0.08 -9.99 9.85
CA ALA A 70 -1.21 -9.31 9.77
C ALA A 70 -1.11 -7.81 9.47
N SER A 71 -0.10 -7.10 9.98
CA SER A 71 0.08 -5.67 9.68
C SER A 71 0.46 -5.44 8.23
N GLU A 72 1.35 -6.27 7.68
CA GLU A 72 1.72 -6.19 6.26
C GLU A 72 0.53 -6.45 5.33
N VAL A 73 -0.37 -7.36 5.72
CA VAL A 73 -1.60 -7.65 4.97
C VAL A 73 -2.59 -6.50 5.05
N LEU A 74 -2.71 -5.87 6.22
CA LEU A 74 -3.56 -4.69 6.40
C LEU A 74 -3.01 -3.50 5.59
N ASP A 75 -1.70 -3.29 5.61
CA ASP A 75 -1.03 -2.24 4.84
C ASP A 75 -1.25 -2.49 3.34
N ASP A 76 -1.03 -3.69 2.81
CA ASP A 76 -1.32 -4.01 1.41
C ASP A 76 -2.79 -3.72 1.02
N ALA A 77 -3.73 -3.90 1.95
CA ALA A 77 -5.16 -3.75 1.69
C ALA A 77 -5.66 -2.30 1.81
N THR A 78 -4.98 -1.46 2.58
CA THR A 78 -5.49 -0.12 2.96
C THR A 78 -4.55 1.03 2.61
N LEU A 79 -3.25 0.76 2.46
CA LEU A 79 -2.25 1.78 2.20
C LEU A 79 -2.26 2.16 0.72
N VAL A 80 -2.65 3.40 0.44
CA VAL A 80 -2.64 3.93 -0.93
C VAL A 80 -1.26 4.45 -1.31
N ILE A 81 -0.64 5.22 -0.40
CA ILE A 81 0.67 5.85 -0.58
C ILE A 81 1.38 5.97 0.77
N HIS A 82 2.70 5.88 0.74
CA HIS A 82 3.54 6.12 1.91
C HIS A 82 4.86 6.75 1.49
N PHE A 83 5.19 7.90 2.05
CA PHE A 83 6.47 8.57 1.80
C PHE A 83 7.36 8.50 3.03
N TRP A 84 8.52 7.86 2.85
CA TRP A 84 9.56 7.86 3.86
C TRP A 84 10.58 8.96 3.55
N PHE A 85 10.45 10.09 4.24
CA PHE A 85 11.31 11.25 4.02
C PHE A 85 12.75 11.09 4.54
N LEU A 86 13.12 9.89 5.05
CA LEU A 86 14.50 9.55 5.41
C LEU A 86 15.27 8.80 4.31
N SER A 87 14.68 8.69 3.13
CA SER A 87 15.28 8.07 1.95
C SER A 87 16.04 9.11 1.11
N THR A 88 17.06 8.66 0.38
CA THR A 88 17.68 9.44 -0.71
C THR A 88 16.71 9.75 -1.86
N ALA A 89 15.56 9.07 -1.89
CA ALA A 89 14.45 9.30 -2.82
C ALA A 89 13.15 9.59 -2.04
N PRO A 90 13.03 10.75 -1.36
CA PRO A 90 11.90 11.09 -0.49
C PRO A 90 10.59 11.36 -1.25
N LEU A 91 10.66 11.49 -2.57
CA LEU A 91 9.53 11.61 -3.48
C LEU A 91 9.05 10.26 -4.04
N THR A 92 9.78 9.17 -3.77
CA THR A 92 9.38 7.84 -4.21
C THR A 92 8.40 7.24 -3.21
N ASP A 93 7.25 6.80 -3.72
CA ASP A 93 6.27 6.08 -2.92
C ASP A 93 6.88 4.75 -2.43
N SER A 94 6.96 4.62 -1.12
CA SER A 94 7.39 3.42 -0.40
C SER A 94 6.22 2.46 -0.14
N GLY A 95 5.00 2.84 -0.52
CA GLY A 95 3.80 2.01 -0.52
C GLY A 95 3.67 1.13 -1.77
N PRO A 96 2.55 0.41 -1.90
CA PRO A 96 2.37 -0.63 -2.91
C PRO A 96 2.05 -0.11 -4.32
N ASN A 97 1.63 1.16 -4.47
CA ASN A 97 1.04 1.65 -5.71
C ASN A 97 2.00 2.47 -6.59
N HIS A 98 3.22 2.73 -6.10
CA HIS A 98 4.24 3.51 -6.82
C HIS A 98 3.75 4.89 -7.28
N ILE A 99 2.89 5.54 -6.47
CA ILE A 99 2.34 6.85 -6.78
C ILE A 99 3.32 7.91 -6.26
N ASN A 100 4.35 8.19 -7.05
CA ASN A 100 5.41 9.12 -6.66
C ASN A 100 4.90 10.55 -6.47
N GLY A 101 5.48 11.25 -5.50
CA GLY A 101 5.21 12.64 -5.18
C GLY A 101 6.01 13.60 -6.04
N ASN A 102 5.64 14.87 -5.97
CA ASN A 102 6.41 15.99 -6.49
C ASN A 102 6.38 17.14 -5.47
N TRP A 103 7.40 17.98 -5.45
CA TRP A 103 7.37 19.20 -4.65
C TRP A 103 7.68 20.42 -5.51
N GLY A 104 7.25 21.59 -5.05
CA GLY A 104 7.42 22.82 -5.79
C GLY A 104 7.42 24.05 -4.90
N GLY A 105 7.60 25.21 -5.53
CA GLY A 105 7.53 26.50 -4.84
C GLY A 105 8.60 26.70 -3.77
N GLY A 106 9.79 26.13 -3.95
CA GLY A 106 10.93 26.27 -3.02
C GLY A 106 11.01 25.23 -1.90
N ALA A 107 10.16 24.20 -1.92
CA ALA A 107 10.31 23.03 -1.08
C ALA A 107 11.66 22.33 -1.35
N VAL A 108 12.37 21.95 -0.29
CA VAL A 108 13.69 21.32 -0.38
C VAL A 108 13.82 20.15 0.60
N SER A 109 14.64 19.17 0.26
CA SER A 109 15.07 18.18 1.25
C SER A 109 15.97 18.86 2.29
N THR A 110 15.72 18.59 3.56
CA THR A 110 16.53 19.11 4.67
C THR A 110 17.17 17.96 5.44
N PRO A 111 18.47 18.06 5.82
CA PRO A 111 19.14 17.08 6.65
C PRO A 111 18.84 17.23 8.16
N SER A 112 17.99 18.19 8.54
CA SER A 112 17.64 18.47 9.95
C SER A 112 16.16 18.23 10.25
N GLY A 113 15.63 17.07 9.80
CA GLY A 113 14.32 16.56 10.20
C GLY A 113 14.34 15.86 11.58
N ILE A 114 13.24 15.18 11.95
CA ILE A 114 13.12 14.45 13.24
C ILE A 114 14.19 13.34 13.36
N VAL A 115 14.55 12.69 12.24
CA VAL A 115 15.63 11.69 12.16
C VAL A 115 16.44 11.97 10.88
N ASP A 116 17.37 12.92 10.93
CA ASP A 116 18.39 13.22 9.92
C ASP A 116 17.91 13.66 8.52
N GLN A 117 16.63 13.56 8.17
CA GLN A 117 16.09 13.97 6.86
C GLN A 117 14.59 14.35 6.93
N GLY A 118 14.17 15.25 6.05
CA GLY A 118 12.77 15.69 5.93
C GLY A 118 12.54 16.57 4.70
N ILE A 119 11.29 17.03 4.52
CA ILE A 119 10.95 18.07 3.55
C ILE A 119 10.74 19.38 4.31
N ASP A 120 11.44 20.43 3.89
CA ASP A 120 11.29 21.78 4.42
C ASP A 120 10.53 22.66 3.41
N LEU A 121 9.51 23.35 3.90
CA LEU A 121 8.66 24.26 3.14
C LEU A 121 9.09 25.70 3.46
N THR A 122 10.30 26.05 3.03
CA THR A 122 11.03 27.23 3.54
C THR A 122 10.50 28.57 3.05
N VAL A 123 9.76 28.61 1.93
CA VAL A 123 9.24 29.85 1.37
C VAL A 123 7.72 29.80 1.22
N ASN A 124 7.10 30.98 1.21
CA ASN A 124 5.66 31.09 0.96
C ASN A 124 5.34 30.51 -0.43
N GLY A 125 4.38 29.58 -0.47
CA GLY A 125 4.01 28.85 -1.68
C GLY A 125 4.79 27.55 -1.90
N SER A 126 5.65 27.13 -0.97
CA SER A 126 6.22 25.78 -0.98
C SER A 126 5.13 24.73 -0.76
N TYR A 127 5.17 23.65 -1.54
CA TYR A 127 4.20 22.55 -1.42
C TYR A 127 4.83 21.20 -1.74
N PHE A 128 4.22 20.17 -1.13
CA PHE A 128 4.34 18.79 -1.54
C PHE A 128 3.01 18.36 -2.17
N LEU A 129 3.08 17.70 -3.32
CA LEU A 129 1.94 17.32 -4.14
C LEU A 129 2.04 15.85 -4.48
N VAL A 130 0.90 15.15 -4.38
CA VAL A 130 0.73 13.80 -4.90
C VAL A 130 -0.48 13.82 -5.82
N ALA A 131 -0.33 13.28 -7.02
CA ALA A 131 -1.38 13.19 -8.01
C ALA A 131 -1.82 11.74 -8.22
N GLY A 132 -2.93 11.50 -8.92
CA GLY A 132 -3.39 10.14 -9.24
C GLY A 132 -4.15 9.42 -8.12
N LEU A 133 -4.53 10.13 -7.05
CA LEU A 133 -5.38 9.61 -5.97
C LEU A 133 -6.85 9.58 -6.41
N VAL A 134 -7.19 8.66 -7.32
CA VAL A 134 -8.49 8.61 -8.03
C VAL A 134 -9.72 8.48 -7.13
N LEU A 135 -9.57 7.94 -5.92
CA LEU A 135 -10.67 7.78 -4.96
C LEU A 135 -10.70 8.89 -3.88
N LEU A 136 -9.68 9.76 -3.82
CA LEU A 136 -9.62 10.83 -2.82
C LEU A 136 -10.78 11.81 -3.04
N GLY A 137 -11.56 12.07 -1.98
CA GLY A 137 -12.72 12.96 -2.05
C GLY A 137 -13.96 12.39 -2.76
N THR A 138 -13.97 11.09 -3.10
CA THR A 138 -15.16 10.47 -3.71
C THR A 138 -16.20 10.08 -2.64
N ASN A 139 -17.48 10.33 -2.94
CA ASN A 139 -18.58 10.01 -2.02
C ASN A 139 -18.57 8.53 -1.61
N TYR A 140 -18.78 8.26 -0.32
CA TYR A 140 -18.77 6.92 0.27
C TYR A 140 -17.45 6.15 0.13
N LYS A 141 -16.33 6.84 -0.12
CA LYS A 141 -14.97 6.32 -0.04
C LYS A 141 -14.21 7.08 1.04
N PRO A 142 -14.32 6.66 2.31
CA PRO A 142 -13.60 7.32 3.38
C PRO A 142 -12.09 7.20 3.13
N PHE A 143 -11.35 8.26 3.45
CA PHE A 143 -9.90 8.28 3.38
C PHE A 143 -9.33 8.77 4.71
N SER A 144 -8.08 8.45 4.97
CA SER A 144 -7.35 8.93 6.13
C SER A 144 -5.96 9.35 5.69
N LEU A 145 -5.47 10.45 6.27
CA LEU A 145 -4.14 10.99 6.03
C LEU A 145 -3.46 11.12 7.38
N SER A 146 -2.22 10.68 7.47
CA SER A 146 -1.40 10.83 8.67
C SER A 146 -0.01 11.31 8.26
N PHE A 147 0.48 12.33 8.93
CA PHE A 147 1.82 12.87 8.72
C PHE A 147 2.32 13.53 9.99
N TRP A 148 3.63 13.51 10.17
CA TRP A 148 4.33 14.22 11.23
C TRP A 148 4.92 15.50 10.65
N PHE A 149 4.81 16.60 11.38
CA PHE A 149 5.42 17.88 10.99
C PHE A 149 6.00 18.58 12.21
N GLN A 150 7.02 19.40 11.97
CA GLN A 150 7.59 20.31 12.95
C GLN A 150 7.38 21.74 12.46
N THR A 151 6.92 22.62 13.35
CA THR A 151 6.82 24.05 13.05
C THR A 151 7.85 24.83 13.86
N THR A 152 8.47 25.81 13.22
CA THR A 152 9.43 26.74 13.85
C THR A 152 8.75 28.04 14.32
N LEU A 153 7.54 28.34 13.82
CA LEU A 153 6.77 29.53 14.16
C LEU A 153 5.26 29.21 14.21
N PHE A 154 4.67 29.27 15.41
CA PHE A 154 3.22 29.25 15.58
C PHE A 154 2.68 30.68 15.47
N ASN A 155 2.23 31.07 14.28
CA ASN A 155 1.33 32.21 14.15
C ASN A 155 -0.10 31.71 14.41
N VAL A 156 -0.73 32.20 15.47
CA VAL A 156 -2.07 31.80 15.97
C VAL A 156 -3.21 31.95 14.94
N ASN A 157 -2.95 32.48 13.75
CA ASN A 157 -3.95 32.79 12.72
C ASN A 157 -3.88 31.92 11.46
N THR A 158 -2.95 30.96 11.34
CA THR A 158 -2.69 30.29 10.05
C THR A 158 -2.52 28.77 10.05
N THR A 159 -2.85 28.03 11.12
CA THR A 159 -2.52 26.58 11.12
C THR A 159 -3.64 25.68 11.61
N ILE A 160 -4.44 25.14 10.68
CA ILE A 160 -4.81 23.72 10.57
C ILE A 160 -4.90 23.37 9.08
N ALA A 161 -4.14 22.37 8.66
CA ALA A 161 -4.29 21.74 7.35
C ALA A 161 -5.41 20.70 7.41
N HIS A 162 -6.58 21.03 6.85
CA HIS A 162 -7.40 20.19 5.97
C HIS A 162 -8.73 20.90 5.66
N SER A 163 -8.99 21.17 4.37
CA SER A 163 -10.32 21.48 3.88
C SER A 163 -10.44 20.90 2.48
N LEU A 164 -11.30 19.91 2.31
CA LEU A 164 -11.95 19.66 1.03
C LEU A 164 -13.45 19.77 1.25
N VAL A 165 -14.05 20.66 0.46
CA VAL A 165 -15.49 20.86 0.26
C VAL A 165 -16.06 19.63 -0.42
#